data_AF-A0A200I1A0-F1
#
_entry.id   AF-A0A200I1A0-F1
#
_cell.length_a   1.000
_cell.length_b   1.000
_cell.length_c   1.000
_cell.angle_alpha   90.00
_cell.angle_beta   90.00
_cell.angle_gamma   90.00
#
_symmetry.space_group_name_H-M   'P 1'
#
loop_
_entity.id
_entity.type
_entity.pdbx_description
1 polymer ?
#
loop_
_entity_poly.entity_id
_entity_poly.type
_entity_poly.pdbx_seq_one_letter_code
_entity_poly.pdbx_strand_id
1 'polypeptide(L)'
;MMCYQNILILGSDSTFAGRKTYFQQHGNYQILDYNYVIENKWIPSYYRVWWGYEDKNFFENAKNVLTQAASSDKPFNLTMLTADTHFEDGYMSDEHDNQYSNVIHYSDQLVNEFIN
;
A
#
# COMPACT_ATOMS: atom_id res chain seq x y z
N MET A 1 6.47 0.04 29.63
CA MET A 1 6.29 -0.91 28.52
C MET A 1 5.99 -0.07 27.29
N MET A 2 6.85 -0.08 26.27
CA MET A 2 6.60 0.69 25.04
C MET A 2 5.65 -0.10 24.14
N CYS A 3 4.49 0.47 23.80
CA CYS A 3 3.53 -0.14 22.89
C CYS A 3 3.98 0.06 21.43
N TYR A 4 3.86 -0.96 20.60
CA TYR A 4 4.17 -0.89 19.18
C TYR A 4 3.21 0.05 18.43
N GLN A 5 3.73 0.73 17.41
CA GLN A 5 2.90 1.39 16.40
C GLN A 5 2.55 0.38 15.31
N ASN A 6 1.29 -0.03 15.24
CA ASN A 6 0.78 -0.92 14.19
C ASN A 6 0.20 -0.08 13.05
N ILE A 7 0.76 -0.20 11.85
CA ILE A 7 0.37 0.60 10.68
C ILE A 7 0.05 -0.37 9.53
N LEU A 8 -1.11 -0.17 8.91
CA LEU A 8 -1.48 -0.82 7.66
C LEU A 8 -1.55 0.25 6.58
N ILE A 9 -0.81 0.08 5.49
CA ILE A 9 -0.94 0.91 4.29
C ILE A 9 -1.40 0.04 3.12
N LEU A 10 -2.33 0.57 2.32
CA LEU A 10 -2.89 -0.13 1.16
C LEU A 10 -3.35 0.84 0.07
N GLY A 11 -3.21 0.41 -1.18
CA GLY A 11 -3.67 1.15 -2.37
C GLY A 11 -5.19 1.30 -2.49
N SER A 12 -5.94 0.43 -1.81
CA SER A 12 -7.39 0.25 -1.96
C SER A 12 -8.20 0.73 -0.76
N ASP A 13 -9.53 0.80 -0.90
CA ASP A 13 -10.42 1.11 0.22
C ASP A 13 -10.44 -0.03 1.25
N SER A 14 -10.07 0.26 2.50
CA SER A 14 -9.97 -0.74 3.56
C SER A 14 -11.32 -1.32 4.01
N THR A 15 -12.44 -0.71 3.66
CA THR A 15 -13.78 -1.25 3.98
C THR A 15 -14.09 -2.52 3.19
N PHE A 16 -13.50 -2.67 2.00
CA PHE A 16 -13.65 -3.89 1.20
C PHE A 16 -13.10 -5.12 1.92
N ALA A 17 -13.85 -6.23 1.83
CA ALA A 17 -13.58 -7.50 2.49
C ALA A 17 -13.43 -7.41 4.03
N GLY A 18 -13.97 -6.36 4.67
CA GLY A 18 -13.97 -6.22 6.13
C GLY A 18 -12.60 -5.93 6.76
N ARG A 19 -11.59 -5.60 5.95
CA ARG A 19 -10.19 -5.39 6.42
C ARG A 19 -10.10 -4.32 7.48
N LYS A 20 -10.80 -3.19 7.28
CA LYS A 20 -10.86 -2.09 8.26
C LYS A 20 -11.30 -2.58 9.64
N THR A 21 -12.42 -3.29 9.69
CA THR A 21 -12.96 -3.86 10.93
C THR A 21 -11.97 -4.81 11.58
N TYR A 22 -11.39 -5.73 10.80
CA TYR A 22 -10.43 -6.70 11.30
C TYR A 22 -9.19 -6.03 11.92
N PHE A 23 -8.51 -5.14 11.21
CA PHE A 23 -7.28 -4.50 11.68
C PHE A 23 -7.51 -3.51 12.83
N GLN A 24 -8.69 -2.88 12.90
CA GLN A 24 -9.06 -2.03 14.04
C GLN A 24 -9.35 -2.87 15.30
N GLN A 25 -10.08 -3.98 15.17
CA GLN A 25 -10.44 -4.85 16.29
C GLN A 25 -9.27 -5.73 16.76
N HIS A 26 -8.36 -6.11 15.85
CA HIS A 26 -7.24 -6.99 16.11
C HIS A 26 -5.91 -6.26 15.91
N GLY A 27 -5.46 -5.57 16.96
CA GLY A 27 -4.15 -4.90 16.98
C GLY A 27 -4.20 -3.38 16.87
N ASN A 28 -5.40 -2.78 16.77
CA ASN A 28 -5.61 -1.33 16.79
C ASN A 28 -4.71 -0.59 15.77
N TYR A 29 -4.71 -1.07 14.54
CA TYR A 29 -3.86 -0.51 13.48
C TYR A 29 -4.32 0.88 13.08
N GLN A 30 -3.36 1.76 12.83
CA GLN A 30 -3.56 2.94 12.00
C GLN A 30 -3.68 2.47 10.54
N ILE A 31 -4.76 2.84 9.86
CA ILE A 31 -5.03 2.43 8.48
C ILE A 31 -4.81 3.64 7.56
N LEU A 32 -3.90 3.48 6.62
CA LEU A 32 -3.51 4.44 5.59
C LEU A 32 -4.01 3.91 4.24
N ASP A 33 -5.32 3.94 4.04
CA ASP A 33 -5.98 3.41 2.84
C ASP A 33 -6.19 4.49 1.76
N TYR A 34 -6.86 4.13 0.66
CA TYR A 34 -7.18 5.07 -0.42
C TYR A 34 -7.86 6.37 0.08
N ASN A 35 -8.79 6.27 1.02
CA ASN A 35 -9.50 7.45 1.52
C ASN A 35 -8.57 8.33 2.36
N TYR A 36 -7.71 7.72 3.17
CA TYR A 36 -6.70 8.44 3.95
C TYR A 36 -5.75 9.23 3.04
N VAL A 37 -5.23 8.62 1.97
CA VAL A 37 -4.27 9.30 1.09
C VAL A 37 -4.90 10.46 0.32
N ILE A 38 -6.20 10.36 -0.02
CA ILE A 38 -6.97 11.46 -0.62
C ILE A 38 -7.20 12.59 0.38
N GLU A 39 -7.65 12.27 1.60
CA GLU A 39 -7.89 13.25 2.66
C GLU A 39 -6.62 14.04 3.02
N ASN A 40 -5.48 13.35 3.04
CA ASN A 40 -4.18 13.93 3.34
C ASN A 40 -3.45 14.50 2.10
N LYS A 41 -4.09 14.49 0.92
CA LYS A 41 -3.57 15.04 -0.34
C LYS A 41 -2.23 14.44 -0.79
N TRP A 42 -1.99 13.17 -0.48
CA TRP A 42 -0.80 12.44 -0.96
C TRP A 42 -0.91 12.13 -2.46
N ILE A 43 -2.14 12.05 -2.96
CA ILE A 43 -2.48 11.96 -4.38
C ILE A 43 -3.60 12.98 -4.71
N PRO A 44 -3.78 13.39 -5.98
CA PRO A 44 -4.86 14.30 -6.37
C PRO A 44 -6.24 13.75 -5.99
N SER A 45 -7.17 14.60 -5.54
CA SER A 45 -8.47 14.15 -5.02
C SER A 45 -9.37 13.44 -6.03
N TYR A 46 -9.13 13.65 -7.33
CA TYR A 46 -9.81 12.99 -8.43
C TYR A 46 -9.08 11.73 -8.94
N TYR A 47 -7.90 11.45 -8.39
CA TYR A 47 -7.05 10.36 -8.84
C TYR A 47 -7.57 9.04 -8.30
N ARG A 48 -8.06 8.18 -9.19
CA ARG A 48 -8.45 6.82 -8.86
C ARG A 48 -8.22 5.92 -10.05
N VAL A 49 -7.44 4.87 -9.85
CA VAL A 49 -7.14 3.85 -10.86
C VAL A 49 -7.27 2.47 -10.26
N TRP A 50 -7.79 1.54 -11.05
CA TRP A 50 -7.91 0.14 -10.65
C TRP A 50 -8.57 -0.04 -9.26
N TRP A 51 -7.89 -0.68 -8.30
CA TRP A 51 -8.37 -0.90 -6.93
C TRP A 51 -8.33 0.34 -6.01
N GLY A 52 -7.76 1.46 -6.47
CA GLY A 52 -7.68 2.73 -5.75
C GLY A 52 -6.58 3.62 -6.34
N TYR A 53 -5.32 3.32 -6.06
CA TYR A 53 -4.16 3.87 -6.75
C TYR A 53 -3.08 2.81 -6.91
N GLU A 54 -2.19 2.99 -7.88
CA GLU A 54 -1.21 1.98 -8.30
C GLU A 54 -0.07 1.76 -7.31
N ASP A 55 0.57 0.61 -7.45
CA ASP A 55 1.68 0.16 -6.61
C ASP A 55 2.87 1.11 -6.72
N LYS A 56 3.13 1.71 -7.89
CA LYS A 56 4.22 2.70 -8.07
C LYS A 56 4.10 3.88 -7.09
N ASN A 57 2.97 4.57 -7.08
CA ASN A 57 2.72 5.67 -6.14
C ASN A 57 2.57 5.17 -4.70
N PHE A 58 2.06 3.96 -4.52
CA PHE A 58 1.95 3.32 -3.21
C PHE A 58 3.31 3.07 -2.56
N PHE A 59 4.31 2.56 -3.29
CA PHE A 59 5.64 2.34 -2.73
C PHE A 59 6.32 3.63 -2.29
N GLU A 60 6.15 4.73 -3.03
CA GLU A 60 6.63 6.06 -2.62
C GLU A 60 5.98 6.52 -1.30
N ASN A 61 4.65 6.39 -1.19
CA ASN A 61 3.93 6.69 0.05
C ASN A 61 4.36 5.77 1.20
N ALA A 62 4.55 4.48 0.95
CA ALA A 62 4.98 3.50 1.94
C ALA A 62 6.40 3.79 2.45
N LYS A 63 7.31 4.24 1.58
CA LYS A 63 8.67 4.66 1.95
C LYS A 63 8.65 5.86 2.90
N ASN A 64 7.77 6.83 2.64
CA ASN A 64 7.57 7.97 3.54
C ASN A 64 7.02 7.52 4.91
N VAL A 65 6.04 6.63 4.93
CA VAL A 65 5.47 6.07 6.16
C VAL A 65 6.51 5.29 6.96
N LEU A 66 7.29 4.43 6.29
CA LEU A 66 8.37 3.66 6.91
C LEU A 66 9.41 4.59 7.52
N THR A 67 9.83 5.62 6.78
CA THR A 67 10.82 6.61 7.24
C THR A 67 10.30 7.36 8.47
N GLN A 68 9.04 7.78 8.45
CA GLN A 68 8.40 8.44 9.59
C GLN A 68 8.31 7.51 10.81
N ALA A 69 7.87 6.27 10.64
CA ALA A 69 7.79 5.29 11.71
C ALA A 69 9.18 4.99 12.31
N ALA A 70 10.19 4.83 11.46
CA ALA A 70 11.58 4.60 11.87
C ALA A 70 12.24 5.79 12.57
N SER A 71 11.76 7.02 12.31
CA SER A 71 12.24 8.22 13.00
C SER A 71 11.68 8.38 14.43
N SER A 72 10.70 7.55 14.83
CA SER A 72 10.10 7.58 16.16
C SER A 72 10.91 6.78 17.19
N ASP A 73 10.82 7.16 18.47
CA ASP A 73 11.40 6.39 19.59
C ASP A 73 10.59 5.12 19.94
N LYS A 74 9.54 4.79 19.18
CA LYS A 74 8.67 3.64 19.41
C LYS A 74 8.98 2.51 18.42
N PRO A 75 8.93 1.24 18.85
CA PRO A 75 8.95 0.14 17.90
C PRO A 75 7.69 0.18 17.04
N PHE A 76 7.79 -0.26 15.79
CA PHE A 76 6.67 -0.27 14.84
C PHE A 76 6.54 -1.60 14.11
N ASN A 77 5.34 -1.84 13.59
CA ASN A 77 4.99 -2.90 12.67
C ASN A 77 4.27 -2.25 11.49
N LEU A 78 4.87 -2.32 10.31
CA LEU A 78 4.30 -1.81 9.07
C LEU A 78 3.86 -3.00 8.20
N THR A 79 2.56 -3.08 7.94
CA THR A 79 1.96 -4.03 6.99
C THR A 79 1.60 -3.29 5.71
N MET A 80 2.03 -3.83 4.57
CA MET A 80 1.84 -3.27 3.23
C MET A 80 1.00 -4.23 2.39
N LEU A 81 0.04 -3.72 1.63
CA LEU A 81 -0.79 -4.51 0.72
C LEU A 81 -0.84 -3.84 -0.66
N THR A 82 -0.18 -4.49 -1.62
CA THR A 82 -0.15 -4.16 -3.05
C THR A 82 -1.36 -4.75 -3.78
N ALA A 83 -1.71 -4.19 -4.95
CA ALA A 83 -2.92 -4.61 -5.68
C ALA A 83 -2.78 -4.65 -7.20
N ASP A 84 -1.66 -4.23 -7.79
CA ASP A 84 -1.55 -4.17 -9.25
C ASP A 84 -1.45 -5.56 -9.88
N THR A 85 -1.04 -6.59 -9.13
CA THR A 85 -1.01 -7.99 -9.61
C THR A 85 -2.36 -8.72 -9.49
N HIS A 86 -3.45 -8.02 -9.19
CA HIS A 86 -4.76 -8.65 -8.96
C HIS A 86 -5.36 -9.18 -10.27
N PHE A 87 -5.88 -10.42 -10.23
CA PHE A 87 -6.62 -11.09 -11.33
C PHE A 87 -7.79 -10.21 -11.87
N GLU A 88 -8.14 -10.23 -13.17
CA GLU A 88 -7.66 -11.16 -14.22
C GLU A 88 -6.29 -10.78 -14.79
N ASP A 89 -6.11 -9.52 -15.16
CA ASP A 89 -4.93 -9.07 -15.90
C ASP A 89 -3.98 -8.20 -15.07
N GLY A 90 -4.46 -7.56 -14.00
CA GLY A 90 -3.68 -6.60 -13.20
C GLY A 90 -3.62 -5.20 -13.81
N TYR A 91 -2.74 -4.33 -13.27
CA TYR A 91 -2.64 -2.92 -13.64
C TYR A 91 -1.18 -2.48 -13.84
N MET A 92 -0.92 -1.78 -14.94
CA MET A 92 0.39 -1.31 -15.44
C MET A 92 1.40 -2.39 -15.88
N SER A 93 2.35 -1.95 -16.71
CA SER A 93 3.44 -2.71 -17.37
C SER A 93 3.06 -3.41 -18.68
N ASP A 94 3.81 -3.09 -19.75
CA ASP A 94 3.68 -3.59 -21.13
C ASP A 94 5.01 -4.19 -21.65
N GLU A 95 5.87 -4.73 -20.78
CA GLU A 95 7.24 -5.16 -21.15
C GLU A 95 7.32 -6.50 -21.91
N HIS A 96 6.36 -7.39 -21.70
CA HIS A 96 6.24 -8.70 -22.33
C HIS A 96 4.87 -8.85 -23.01
N ASP A 97 4.75 -9.87 -23.87
CA ASP A 97 3.51 -10.19 -24.60
C ASP A 97 2.34 -10.61 -23.68
N ASN A 98 2.64 -10.97 -22.43
CA ASN A 98 1.66 -11.47 -21.46
C ASN A 98 1.51 -10.49 -20.29
N GLN A 99 0.32 -9.88 -20.16
CA GLN A 99 0.02 -8.87 -19.14
C GLN A 99 0.24 -9.38 -17.72
N TYR A 100 -0.15 -10.62 -17.42
CA TYR A 100 0.02 -11.21 -16.10
C TYR A 100 1.51 -11.32 -15.72
N SER A 101 2.37 -11.62 -16.69
CA SER A 101 3.82 -11.64 -16.50
C SER A 101 4.37 -10.24 -16.28
N ASN A 102 3.84 -9.23 -16.97
CA ASN A 102 4.24 -7.83 -16.84
C ASN A 102 3.99 -7.28 -15.45
N VAL A 103 2.78 -7.47 -14.92
CA VAL A 103 2.40 -6.92 -13.60
C VAL A 103 3.19 -7.59 -12.48
N ILE A 104 3.47 -8.90 -12.60
CA ILE A 104 4.30 -9.61 -11.61
C ILE A 104 5.75 -9.14 -11.69
N HIS A 105 6.32 -9.02 -12.89
CA HIS A 105 7.68 -8.53 -13.07
C HIS A 105 7.84 -7.11 -12.50
N TYR A 106 6.90 -6.23 -12.81
CA TYR A 106 6.92 -4.86 -12.32
C TYR A 106 6.75 -4.76 -10.80
N SER A 107 5.88 -5.59 -10.22
CA SER A 107 5.75 -5.69 -8.75
C SER A 107 7.06 -6.15 -8.09
N ASP A 108 7.75 -7.13 -8.69
CA ASP A 108 9.06 -7.60 -8.21
C ASP A 108 10.13 -6.49 -8.26
N GLN A 109 10.18 -5.72 -9.35
CA GLN A 109 11.06 -4.55 -9.47
C GLN A 109 10.79 -3.51 -8.36
N LEU A 110 9.52 -3.16 -8.13
CA LEU A 110 9.15 -2.19 -7.09
C LEU A 110 9.50 -2.68 -5.69
N VAL A 111 9.32 -3.97 -5.40
CA VAL A 111 9.75 -4.57 -4.13
C VAL A 111 11.27 -4.51 -4.00
N ASN A 112 12.01 -4.84 -5.05
CA ASN A 112 13.47 -4.77 -5.05
C ASN A 112 13.96 -3.33 -4.82
N GLU A 113 13.33 -2.33 -5.45
CA GLU A 113 13.64 -0.91 -5.21
C GLU A 113 13.29 -0.45 -3.79
N PHE A 114 12.24 -1.01 -3.18
CA PHE A 114 11.83 -0.66 -1.82
C PHE A 114 12.80 -1.17 -0.74
N ILE A 115 13.41 -2.33 -0.95
CA ILE A 115 14.30 -2.97 0.03
C ILE A 115 15.78 -2.56 -0.10
N ASN A 116 16.15 -1.85 -1.18
CA ASN A 116 17.52 -1.36 -1.44
C ASN A 116 17.65 0.15 -1.18
#